data_AF-A0A239X5F3-F1
#
_entry.id   AF-A0A239X5F3-F1
#
_cell.length_a   1.000
_cell.length_b   1.000
_cell.length_c   1.000
_cell.angle_alpha   90.00
_cell.angle_beta   90.00
_cell.angle_gamma   90.00
#
_symmetry.space_group_name_H-M   'P 1'
#
loop_
_entity.id
_entity.type
_entity.pdbx_description
1 polymer ?
#
loop_
_entity_poly.entity_id
_entity_poly.type
_entity_poly.pdbx_seq_one_letter_code
_entity_poly.pdbx_strand_id
1 'polypeptide(L)'
;MSGGEKQRVALIRNLLFEPEALLLDEVTAGLDAKTKAIVHQLIDNYRKSGKTVIKVTHDQSEIDAAERLITIEEGKLINDKCLR
;
A
#
# COMPACT_ATOMS: atom_id res chain seq x y z
N MET A 1 23.02 -2.17 7.14
CA MET A 1 21.55 -2.26 7.04
C MET A 1 21.19 -3.08 5.82
N SER A 2 20.43 -4.16 6.02
CA SER A 2 19.85 -4.96 4.92
C SER A 2 18.86 -4.13 4.10
N GLY A 3 18.56 -4.56 2.88
CA GLY A 3 17.56 -3.89 2.03
C GLY A 3 16.19 -3.78 2.73
N GLY A 4 15.77 -4.86 3.41
CA GLY A 4 14.52 -4.88 4.18
C GLY A 4 14.51 -3.93 5.39
N GLU A 5 15.64 -3.71 6.05
CA GLU A 5 15.73 -2.72 7.15
C GLU A 5 15.58 -1.29 6.63
N LYS A 6 16.18 -0.96 5.48
CA LYS A 6 16.02 0.36 4.84
C LYS A 6 14.56 0.61 4.43
N GLN A 7 13.89 -0.42 3.90
CA GLN A 7 12.49 -0.34 3.49
C GLN A 7 11.56 -0.17 4.70
N ARG A 8 11.84 -0.87 5.81
CA ARG A 8 11.10 -0.72 7.08
C ARG A 8 11.26 0.69 7.67
N VAL A 9 12.47 1.24 7.67
CA VAL A 9 12.75 2.62 8.13
C VAL A 9 12.08 3.65 7.23
N ALA A 10 12.10 3.47 5.91
CA ALA A 10 11.42 4.37 4.97
C ALA A 10 9.90 4.38 5.16
N LEU A 11 9.29 3.21 5.38
CA LEU A 11 7.86 3.10 5.66
C LEU A 11 7.49 3.78 6.98
N ILE A 12 8.22 3.48 8.06
CA ILE A 12 8.02 4.11 9.38
C ILE A 12 8.20 5.63 9.29
N ARG A 13 9.20 6.11 8.54
CA ARG A 13 9.43 7.54 8.34
C ARG A 13 8.26 8.24 7.66
N ASN A 14 7.65 7.63 6.63
CA ASN A 14 6.50 8.23 5.97
C ASN A 14 5.26 8.34 6.88
N LEU A 15 5.09 7.38 7.79
CA LEU A 15 3.97 7.36 8.72
C LEU A 15 4.09 8.38 9.86
N LEU A 16 5.32 8.76 10.23
CA LEU A 16 5.57 9.79 11.25
C LEU A 16 5.11 11.19 10.83
N PHE A 17 4.95 11.45 9.52
CA PHE A 17 4.54 12.75 9.00
C PHE A 17 3.03 12.86 8.72
N GLU A 18 2.26 11.82 9.05
CA GLU A 18 0.79 11.82 8.94
C GLU A 18 0.21 12.46 7.65
N PRO A 19 0.75 12.16 6.44
CA PRO A 19 0.29 12.80 5.20
C PRO A 19 -1.21 12.57 4.88
N GLU A 20 -1.90 13.56 4.31
CA GLU A 20 -3.31 13.39 3.92
C GLU A 20 -3.53 12.26 2.88
N ALA A 21 -2.50 11.99 2.07
CA ALA A 21 -2.47 10.89 1.11
C ALA A 21 -1.16 10.10 1.20
N LEU A 22 -1.27 8.77 1.27
CA LEU A 22 -0.14 7.84 1.28
C LEU A 22 -0.08 7.08 -0.04
N LEU A 23 1.02 7.24 -0.79
CA LEU A 23 1.30 6.51 -2.03
C LEU A 23 2.32 5.40 -1.76
N LEU A 24 1.95 4.15 -2.07
CA LEU A 24 2.77 2.97 -1.82
C LEU A 24 3.01 2.21 -3.13
N ASP A 25 4.26 2.11 -3.53
CA ASP A 25 4.67 1.39 -4.75
C ASP A 25 5.38 0.09 -4.37
N GLU A 26 4.68 -1.05 -4.50
CA GLU A 26 5.15 -2.41 -4.20
C GLU A 26 5.90 -2.56 -2.85
N VAL A 27 5.53 -1.77 -1.83
CA VAL A 27 6.28 -1.69 -0.56
C VAL A 27 6.30 -2.98 0.25
N THR A 28 5.41 -3.92 -0.06
CA THR A 28 5.31 -5.24 0.57
C THR A 28 6.12 -6.32 -0.17
N ALA A 29 6.64 -6.04 -1.37
CA ALA A 29 7.45 -6.97 -2.14
C ALA A 29 8.78 -7.26 -1.43
N GLY A 30 9.16 -8.53 -1.36
CA GLY A 30 10.40 -8.98 -0.71
C GLY A 30 10.38 -8.96 0.82
N LEU A 31 9.26 -8.61 1.46
CA LEU A 31 9.09 -8.75 2.91
C LEU A 31 8.66 -10.17 3.29
N ASP A 32 9.13 -10.63 4.45
CA ASP A 32 8.62 -11.87 5.05
C ASP A 32 7.15 -11.73 5.47
N ALA A 33 6.45 -12.85 5.62
CA ALA A 33 5.01 -12.87 5.92
C ALA A 33 4.63 -12.11 7.20
N LYS A 34 5.48 -12.15 8.24
CA LYS A 34 5.21 -11.45 9.50
C LYS A 34 5.35 -9.94 9.30
N THR A 35 6.38 -9.50 8.59
CA THR A 35 6.56 -8.07 8.28
C THR A 35 5.44 -7.57 7.36
N LYS A 36 5.01 -8.33 6.34
CA LYS A 36 3.86 -7.99 5.50
C LYS A 36 2.60 -7.75 6.35
N ALA A 37 2.28 -8.67 7.25
CA ALA A 37 1.10 -8.55 8.12
C ALA A 37 1.10 -7.25 8.95
N ILE A 38 2.25 -6.87 9.50
CA ILE A 38 2.42 -5.62 10.25
C ILE A 38 2.15 -4.41 9.34
N VAL A 39 2.71 -4.41 8.13
CA VAL A 39 2.53 -3.32 7.16
C VAL A 39 1.07 -3.18 6.74
N HIS A 40 0.39 -4.30 6.44
CA HIS A 40 -1.04 -4.28 6.12
C HIS A 40 -1.87 -3.69 7.25
N GLN A 41 -1.64 -4.12 8.49
CA GLN A 41 -2.37 -3.62 9.65
C GLN A 41 -2.16 -2.11 9.86
N LEU A 42 -0.95 -1.62 9.62
CA LEU A 42 -0.62 -0.21 9.76
C LEU A 42 -1.35 0.64 8.70
N ILE A 43 -1.35 0.18 7.46
CA ILE A 43 -2.05 0.85 6.37
C ILE A 43 -3.57 0.81 6.56
N ASP A 44 -4.11 -0.30 7.06
CA ASP A 44 -5.54 -0.40 7.36
C ASP A 44 -5.97 0.58 8.46
N ASN A 45 -5.14 0.75 9.49
CA ASN A 45 -5.37 1.77 10.52
C ASN A 45 -5.31 3.18 9.94
N TYR A 46 -4.36 3.43 9.03
CA TYR A 46 -4.24 4.69 8.31
C TYR A 46 -5.51 5.02 7.51
N ARG A 47 -6.01 4.05 6.74
CA ARG A 47 -7.26 4.17 5.98
C ARG A 47 -8.45 4.43 6.90
N LYS A 48 -8.57 3.70 8.01
CA LYS A 48 -9.64 3.87 9.01
C LYS A 48 -9.63 5.25 9.67
N SER A 49 -8.50 5.94 9.69
CA SER A 49 -8.41 7.32 10.17
C SER A 49 -8.93 8.37 9.17
N GLY A 50 -9.49 7.94 8.02
CA GLY A 50 -10.06 8.81 6.99
C GLY A 50 -9.04 9.36 6.00
N LYS A 51 -7.79 8.89 6.04
CA LYS A 51 -6.72 9.34 5.16
C LYS A 51 -6.71 8.52 3.86
N THR A 52 -6.29 9.15 2.77
CA THR A 52 -6.27 8.50 1.46
C THR A 52 -5.06 7.58 1.33
N VAL A 53 -5.27 6.37 0.80
CA VAL A 53 -4.19 5.42 0.53
C VAL A 53 -4.30 4.94 -0.91
N ILE A 54 -3.22 5.10 -1.67
CA ILE A 54 -3.10 4.61 -3.04
C ILE A 54 -1.97 3.59 -3.06
N LYS A 55 -2.26 2.38 -3.54
CA LYS A 55 -1.29 1.28 -3.61
C LYS A 55 -1.14 0.79 -5.04
N VAL A 56 0.10 0.53 -5.42
CA VAL A 56 0.47 -0.24 -6.61
C VAL A 56 0.94 -1.61 -6.13
N THR A 57 0.28 -2.67 -6.57
CA THR A 57 0.55 -4.04 -6.14
C THR A 57 0.06 -5.05 -7.16
N HIS A 58 0.71 -6.21 -7.16
CA HIS A 58 0.29 -7.42 -7.88
C HIS A 58 -0.24 -8.50 -6.93
N ASP A 59 -0.36 -8.23 -5.63
CA ASP A 59 -0.86 -9.17 -4.62
C ASP A 59 -2.40 -9.19 -4.60
N GLN A 60 -3.00 -10.33 -4.90
CA GLN A 60 -4.45 -10.49 -4.96
C GLN A 60 -5.13 -10.15 -3.62
N SER A 61 -4.48 -10.43 -2.49
CA SER A 61 -5.05 -10.14 -1.16
C SER A 61 -5.19 -8.64 -0.93
N GLU A 62 -4.26 -7.84 -1.47
CA GLU A 62 -4.33 -6.38 -1.40
C GLU A 62 -5.39 -5.81 -2.35
N ILE A 63 -5.53 -6.41 -3.54
CA ILE A 63 -6.57 -6.06 -4.52
C ILE A 63 -7.96 -6.30 -3.93
N ASP A 64 -8.19 -7.45 -3.30
CA ASP A 64 -9.48 -7.82 -2.69
C ASP A 64 -9.85 -6.94 -1.48
N ALA A 65 -8.84 -6.36 -0.82
CA ALA A 65 -9.04 -5.45 0.31
C ALA A 65 -9.38 -4.00 -0.12
N ALA A 66 -9.19 -3.65 -1.39
CA ALA A 66 -9.36 -2.30 -1.92
C ALA A 66 -10.84 -1.87 -2.01
N GLU A 67 -11.07 -0.57 -1.87
CA GLU A 67 -12.40 0.04 -2.08
C GLU A 67 -12.60 0.48 -3.53
N ARG A 68 -11.51 0.83 -4.22
CA ARG A 68 -11.48 1.18 -5.64
C ARG A 68 -10.30 0.48 -6.29
N LEU A 69 -10.52 -0.09 -7.46
CA LEU A 69 -9.50 -0.75 -8.27
C LEU A 69 -9.33 -0.01 -9.58
N ILE A 70 -8.10 0.44 -9.83
CA ILE A 70 -7.70 1.10 -11.07
C ILE A 70 -6.74 0.17 -11.80
N THR A 71 -7.02 -0.12 -13.08
CA THR A 71 -6.16 -0.92 -13.95
C THR A 71 -5.57 -0.03 -15.03
N ILE A 72 -4.24 -0.06 -15.15
CA ILE A 72 -3.48 0.68 -16.16
C ILE A 72 -2.75 -0.34 -17.03
N GLU A 73 -2.93 -0.26 -18.35
CA GLU A 73 -2.19 -1.06 -19.33
C GLU A 73 -1.61 -0.11 -20.39
N GLU A 74 -0.35 -0.32 -20.78
CA GLU A 74 0.36 0.52 -21.76
C GLU A 74 0.27 2.03 -21.46
N GLY A 75 0.29 2.40 -20.18
CA GLY A 75 0.21 3.80 -19.73
C GLY A 75 -1.18 4.43 -19.88
N LYS A 76 -2.22 3.63 -20.15
CA LYS A 76 -3.61 4.08 -20.28
C LYS A 76 -4.48 3.48 -19.18
N LEU A 77 -5.40 4.29 -18.66
CA LEU A 77 -6.45 3.81 -17.77
C LEU A 77 -7.40 2.91 -18.57
N ILE A 78 -7.40 1.61 -18.27
CA ILE A 78 -8.28 0.65 -18.94
C ILE A 78 -9.56 0.42 -18.14
N ASN A 79 -9.44 0.46 -16.81
CA ASN A 79 -10.57 0.16 -15.93
C ASN A 79 -10.48 0.95 -14.63
N ASP A 80 -11.64 1.31 -14.10
CA ASP A 80 -11.82 2.06 -12.87
C ASP A 80 -13.10 1.60 -12.20
N LYS A 81 -12.97 0.81 -11.13
CA LYS A 81 -14.09 0.15 -10.45
C LYS A 81 -14.15 0.55 -8.99
N CYS A 82 -15.32 0.99 -8.54
CA CYS A 82 -15.66 1.00 -7.12
C CYS A 82 -16.02 -0.43 -6.71
N LEU A 83 -15.28 -1.02 -5.79
CA LEU A 83 -15.50 -2.38 -5.27
C LEU A 83 -16.40 -2.41 -4.03
N ARG A 84 -16.57 -1.26 -3.35
CA ARG A 84 -17.44 -1.06 -2.20
C ARG A 84 -18.12 0.30 -2.23
#